data_AF-A0A3D0PU26-F1
#
_entry.id   AF-A0A3D0PU26-F1
#
_cell.length_a   1.000
_cell.length_b   1.000
_cell.length_c   1.000
_cell.angle_alpha   90.00
_cell.angle_beta   90.00
_cell.angle_gamma   90.00
#
_symmetry.space_group_name_H-M   'P 1'
#
loop_
_entity.id
_entity.type
_entity.pdbx_description
1 polymer ?
#
loop_
_entity_poly.entity_id
_entity_poly.type
_entity_poly.pdbx_seq_one_letter_code
_entity_poly.pdbx_strand_id
1 'polypeptide(L)'
;MEIKLKDGDYVKAVDGTLETVSGDEKLLQGAKMRLFTKRGAFCYAPSFGSRLAELSPDAGQQAFVFAQEALAPMLPNVQVLSAEAGENGVTVRVHAGQTEQKILVSYAGNGVCK
;
A
#
# COMPACT_ATOMS: atom_id res chain seq x y z
N MET A 1 15.15 3.95 -8.89
CA MET A 1 14.81 5.30 -8.41
C MET A 1 13.38 5.59 -8.82
N GLU A 2 12.58 6.16 -7.93
CA GLU A 2 11.23 6.68 -8.18
C GLU A 2 11.09 8.04 -7.50
N ILE A 3 10.14 8.87 -7.92
CA ILE A 3 9.83 10.11 -7.22
C ILE A 3 9.18 9.78 -5.88
N LYS A 4 9.63 10.44 -4.82
CA LYS A 4 9.10 10.26 -3.47
C LYS A 4 7.70 10.83 -3.36
N LEU A 5 6.81 10.01 -2.81
CA LEU A 5 5.45 10.37 -2.44
C LEU A 5 5.32 10.41 -0.92
N LYS A 6 4.65 11.45 -0.42
CA LYS A 6 4.24 11.57 0.97
C LYS A 6 2.77 11.98 0.99
N ASP A 7 1.93 11.15 1.61
CA ASP A 7 0.49 11.38 1.74
C ASP A 7 -0.24 11.63 0.39
N GLY A 8 0.28 11.04 -0.69
CA GLY A 8 -0.25 11.18 -2.05
C GLY A 8 0.40 12.27 -2.90
N ASP A 9 1.22 13.13 -2.30
CA ASP A 9 1.86 14.26 -2.98
C ASP A 9 3.36 14.05 -3.21
N TYR A 10 3.88 14.73 -4.24
CA TYR A 10 5.31 14.76 -4.53
C TYR A 10 6.07 15.62 -3.52
N VAL A 11 7.19 15.11 -3.04
CA VAL A 11 8.07 15.84 -2.11
C VAL A 11 9.10 16.64 -2.91
N LYS A 12 9.21 17.95 -2.62
CA LYS A 12 10.25 18.82 -3.19
C LYS A 12 11.45 18.91 -2.26
N ALA A 13 12.64 18.83 -2.84
CA ALA A 13 13.89 19.14 -2.18
C ALA A 13 14.07 20.67 -2.06
N VAL A 14 15.04 21.08 -1.24
CA VAL A 14 15.33 22.50 -0.96
C VAL A 14 15.71 23.28 -2.23
N ASP A 15 16.35 22.62 -3.19
CA ASP A 15 16.77 23.20 -4.47
C ASP A 15 15.63 23.28 -5.51
N GLY A 16 14.42 22.87 -5.15
CA GLY A 16 13.25 22.88 -6.03
C GLY A 16 13.11 21.64 -6.91
N THR A 17 14.04 20.69 -6.85
CA THR A 17 13.91 19.39 -7.52
C THR A 17 12.95 18.46 -6.76
N LEU A 18 12.53 17.36 -7.37
CA LEU A 18 11.73 16.35 -6.67
C LEU A 18 12.64 15.35 -5.94
N GLU A 19 12.33 15.08 -4.68
CA GLU A 19 13.01 14.02 -3.94
C GLU A 19 12.75 12.66 -4.61
N THR A 20 13.73 11.78 -4.53
CA THR A 20 13.62 10.42 -5.06
C THR A 20 13.87 9.38 -3.99
N VAL A 21 13.23 8.23 -4.14
CA VAL A 21 13.42 7.04 -3.30
C VAL A 21 14.06 5.91 -4.11
N SER A 22 14.79 5.05 -3.41
CA SER A 22 15.45 3.87 -4.00
C SER A 22 15.45 2.71 -3.02
N GLY A 23 15.88 1.52 -3.46
CA GLY A 23 15.93 0.33 -2.63
C GLY A 23 14.60 -0.01 -1.96
N ASP A 24 14.66 -0.28 -0.65
CA ASP A 24 13.52 -0.69 0.18
C ASP A 24 12.44 0.39 0.27
N GLU A 25 12.81 1.67 0.30
CA GLU A 25 11.84 2.76 0.36
C GLU A 25 10.96 2.81 -0.89
N LYS A 26 11.56 2.57 -2.07
CA LYS A 26 10.83 2.43 -3.33
C LYS A 26 9.84 1.27 -3.26
N LEU A 27 10.28 0.12 -2.72
CA LEU A 27 9.41 -1.06 -2.57
C LEU A 27 8.24 -0.79 -1.63
N LEU A 28 8.49 -0.12 -0.49
CA LEU A 28 7.46 0.27 0.46
C LEU A 28 6.46 1.28 -0.13
N GLN A 29 6.94 2.24 -0.91
CA GLN A 29 6.08 3.18 -1.62
C GLN A 29 5.14 2.45 -2.60
N GLY A 30 5.67 1.53 -3.41
CA GLY A 30 4.86 0.72 -4.33
C GLY A 30 3.86 -0.18 -3.60
N ALA A 31 4.24 -0.74 -2.44
CA ALA A 31 3.35 -1.55 -1.61
C ALA A 31 2.20 -0.70 -1.06
N LYS A 32 2.47 0.50 -0.54
CA LYS A 32 1.44 1.45 -0.09
C LYS A 32 0.47 1.81 -1.21
N MET A 33 0.98 2.12 -2.41
CA MET A 33 0.13 2.45 -3.56
C MET A 33 -0.84 1.30 -3.90
N ARG A 34 -0.34 0.06 -3.94
CA ARG A 34 -1.17 -1.13 -4.18
C ARG A 34 -2.19 -1.39 -3.06
N LEU A 35 -1.81 -1.20 -1.80
CA LEU A 35 -2.72 -1.42 -0.67
C LEU A 35 -3.82 -0.36 -0.62
N PHE A 36 -3.51 0.91 -0.92
CA PHE A 36 -4.47 2.02 -0.84
C PHE A 36 -5.40 2.13 -2.06
N THR A 37 -4.94 1.69 -3.23
CA THR A 37 -5.75 1.77 -4.44
C THR A 37 -6.83 0.70 -4.40
N LYS A 38 -8.10 1.09 -4.63
CA LYS A 38 -9.19 0.12 -4.76
C LYS A 38 -8.95 -0.78 -5.97
N ARG A 39 -9.04 -2.10 -5.78
CA ARG A 39 -8.89 -3.04 -6.90
C ARG A 39 -9.94 -2.78 -7.98
N GLY A 40 -9.49 -2.78 -9.23
CA GLY A 40 -10.34 -2.47 -10.39
C GLY A 40 -10.53 -0.98 -10.68
N ALA A 41 -9.98 -0.06 -9.86
CA ALA A 41 -10.08 1.38 -10.12
C ALA A 41 -9.29 1.83 -11.36
N PHE A 42 -8.25 1.08 -11.74
CA PHE A 42 -7.42 1.39 -12.89
C PHE A 42 -7.80 0.50 -14.09
N CYS A 43 -8.42 1.09 -15.11
CA CYS A 43 -8.95 0.36 -16.26
C CYS A 43 -7.89 -0.45 -17.05
N TYR A 44 -6.66 0.06 -17.12
CA TYR A 44 -5.57 -0.62 -17.83
C TYR A 44 -4.87 -1.70 -17.01
N ALA A 45 -5.09 -1.76 -15.69
CA ALA A 45 -4.61 -2.85 -14.84
C ALA A 45 -5.64 -3.16 -13.73
N PRO A 46 -6.72 -3.88 -14.05
CA PRO A 46 -7.82 -4.13 -13.10
C PRO A 46 -7.39 -4.98 -11.89
N SER A 47 -6.28 -5.72 -12.00
CA SER A 47 -5.69 -6.49 -10.89
C SER A 47 -4.88 -5.63 -9.92
N PHE A 48 -4.55 -4.39 -10.28
CA PHE A 48 -3.87 -3.44 -9.41
C PHE A 48 -4.80 -2.96 -8.31
N GLY A 49 -4.25 -2.79 -7.11
CA GLY A 49 -5.00 -2.39 -5.94
C GLY A 49 -5.32 -3.54 -4.98
N SER A 50 -6.03 -3.22 -3.92
CA SER A 50 -6.49 -4.14 -2.90
C SER A 50 -8.01 -4.05 -2.71
N ARG A 51 -8.58 -5.07 -2.08
CA ARG A 51 -9.98 -5.11 -1.64
C ARG A 51 -10.11 -4.81 -0.14
N LEU A 52 -9.03 -4.32 0.49
CA LEU A 52 -8.97 -4.16 1.95
C LEU A 52 -9.94 -3.09 2.47
N ALA A 53 -10.17 -2.03 1.70
CA ALA A 53 -11.11 -0.98 2.06
C ALA A 53 -12.59 -1.44 2.02
N GLU A 54 -12.89 -2.61 1.43
CA GLU A 54 -14.23 -3.18 1.33
C GLU A 54 -14.53 -4.19 2.45
N LEU A 55 -13.53 -4.51 3.29
CA LEU A 55 -13.67 -5.47 4.37
C LEU A 55 -14.46 -4.88 5.54
N SER A 56 -15.09 -5.76 6.32
CA SER A 56 -15.68 -5.40 7.60
C SER A 56 -14.61 -5.41 8.71
N PRO A 57 -14.83 -4.67 9.82
CA PRO A 57 -13.93 -4.66 10.97
C PRO A 57 -13.59 -6.04 11.56
N ASP A 58 -14.43 -7.05 11.34
CA ASP A 58 -14.30 -8.41 11.83
C ASP A 58 -13.82 -9.41 10.76
N ALA A 59 -13.30 -8.93 9.63
CA ALA A 59 -12.89 -9.76 8.48
C ALA A 59 -11.79 -10.80 8.77
N GLY A 60 -11.19 -10.79 9.98
CA GLY A 60 -10.28 -11.83 10.46
C GLY A 60 -9.21 -12.22 9.44
N GLN A 61 -9.15 -13.51 9.11
CA GLN A 61 -8.16 -14.05 8.17
C GLN A 61 -8.28 -13.50 6.74
N GLN A 62 -9.44 -13.00 6.32
CA GLN A 62 -9.63 -12.44 4.97
C GLN A 62 -8.73 -11.22 4.74
N ALA A 63 -8.49 -10.41 5.78
CA ALA A 63 -7.58 -9.27 5.72
C ALA A 63 -6.17 -9.69 5.26
N PHE A 64 -5.66 -10.80 5.81
CA PHE A 64 -4.33 -11.32 5.46
C PHE A 64 -4.29 -11.83 4.02
N VAL A 65 -5.29 -12.60 3.62
CA VAL A 65 -5.39 -13.16 2.25
C VAL A 65 -5.47 -12.03 1.22
N PHE A 66 -6.27 -10.99 1.47
CA PHE A 66 -6.41 -9.87 0.53
C PHE A 66 -5.16 -8.97 0.48
N ALA A 67 -4.47 -8.80 1.61
CA ALA A 67 -3.18 -8.13 1.61
C ALA A 67 -2.13 -8.91 0.80
N GLN A 68 -2.10 -10.24 0.95
CA GLN A 68 -1.24 -11.11 0.15
C GLN A 68 -1.59 -11.06 -1.34
N GLU A 69 -2.88 -11.11 -1.70
CA GLU A 69 -3.34 -10.97 -3.09
C GLU A 69 -2.86 -9.66 -3.72
N ALA A 70 -3.02 -8.54 -3.00
CA ALA A 70 -2.64 -7.22 -3.48
C ALA A 70 -1.13 -7.11 -3.73
N LEU A 71 -0.31 -7.75 -2.88
CA LEU A 71 1.16 -7.66 -2.93
C LEU A 71 1.85 -8.84 -3.63
N ALA A 72 1.10 -9.85 -4.09
CA ALA A 72 1.64 -10.99 -4.82
C ALA A 72 2.57 -10.60 -6.00
N PRO A 73 2.28 -9.56 -6.82
CA PRO A 73 3.17 -9.14 -7.89
C PRO A 73 4.52 -8.55 -7.43
N MET A 74 4.69 -8.31 -6.12
CA MET A 74 5.90 -7.72 -5.54
C MET A 74 6.80 -8.76 -4.82
N LEU A 75 6.41 -10.04 -4.84
CA LEU A 75 7.22 -11.12 -4.29
C LEU A 75 8.51 -11.35 -5.12
N PRO A 76 9.62 -11.78 -4.51
CA PRO A 76 9.81 -12.00 -3.06
C PRO A 76 10.19 -10.73 -2.29
N ASN A 77 10.31 -9.59 -2.99
CA ASN A 77 10.88 -8.35 -2.45
C ASN A 77 10.00 -7.68 -1.41
N VAL A 78 8.68 -7.86 -1.48
CA VAL A 78 7.70 -7.42 -0.48
C VAL A 78 6.84 -8.59 -0.02
N GLN A 79 6.77 -8.82 1.28
CA GLN A 79 6.01 -9.92 1.90
C GLN A 79 5.06 -9.38 2.98
N VAL A 80 3.89 -9.98 3.09
CA VAL A 80 2.93 -9.67 4.17
C VAL A 80 3.24 -10.57 5.36
N LEU A 81 3.49 -9.95 6.52
CA LEU A 81 3.75 -10.65 7.77
C LEU A 81 2.46 -10.89 8.55
N SER A 82 1.57 -9.88 8.59
CA SER A 82 0.25 -10.00 9.19
C SER A 82 -0.70 -8.95 8.61
N ALA A 83 -2.00 -9.17 8.76
CA ALA A 83 -3.01 -8.14 8.54
C ALA A 83 -4.16 -8.32 9.52
N GLU A 84 -4.57 -7.23 10.14
CA GLU A 84 -5.59 -7.19 11.19
C GLU A 84 -6.64 -6.16 10.81
N ALA A 85 -7.89 -6.61 10.66
CA ALA A 85 -9.03 -5.71 10.52
C ALA A 85 -9.37 -5.11 11.90
N GLY A 86 -9.61 -3.81 11.93
CA GLY A 86 -10.12 -3.10 13.10
C GLY A 86 -11.20 -2.11 12.69
N GLU A 87 -11.70 -1.29 13.61
CA GLU A 87 -12.81 -0.36 13.36
C GLU A 87 -12.51 0.68 12.27
N ASN A 88 -11.27 1.19 12.22
CA ASN A 88 -10.87 2.28 11.33
C ASN A 88 -10.29 1.81 9.98
N GLY A 89 -10.12 0.51 9.78
CA GLY A 89 -9.47 -0.05 8.60
C GLY A 89 -8.67 -1.31 8.86
N VAL A 90 -7.89 -1.72 7.87
CA VAL A 90 -6.99 -2.86 7.94
C VAL A 90 -5.56 -2.41 8.18
N THR A 91 -4.96 -2.90 9.26
CA THR A 91 -3.55 -2.74 9.55
C THR A 91 -2.76 -3.89 8.93
N VAL A 92 -1.88 -3.60 7.97
CA VAL A 92 -1.03 -4.58 7.31
C VAL A 92 0.43 -4.38 7.74
N ARG A 93 1.09 -5.44 8.20
CA ARG A 93 2.54 -5.46 8.43
C ARG A 93 3.22 -6.08 7.23
N VAL A 94 4.14 -5.35 6.62
CA VAL A 94 4.90 -5.81 5.45
C VAL A 94 6.39 -5.75 5.71
N HIS A 95 7.12 -6.69 5.10
CA HIS A 95 8.56 -6.69 5.01
C HIS A 95 8.96 -6.37 3.56
N ALA A 96 9.77 -5.35 3.36
CA ALA A 96 10.31 -4.95 2.08
C ALA A 96 11.85 -4.87 2.17
N GLY A 97 12.55 -5.80 1.51
CA GLY A 97 14.01 -5.89 1.58
C GLY A 97 14.52 -6.27 2.98
N GLN A 98 15.00 -5.30 3.75
CA GLN A 98 15.39 -5.46 5.17
C GLN A 98 14.50 -4.63 6.12
N THR A 99 13.50 -3.94 5.58
CA THR A 99 12.68 -2.99 6.34
C THR A 99 11.30 -3.57 6.61
N GLU A 100 10.86 -3.54 7.86
CA GLU A 100 9.48 -3.83 8.23
C GLU A 100 8.68 -2.53 8.40
N GLN A 101 7.47 -2.48 7.85
CA GLN A 101 6.56 -1.35 8.02
C GLN A 101 5.12 -1.78 8.29
N LYS A 102 4.48 -1.05 9.20
CA LYS A 102 3.04 -1.10 9.48
C LYS A 102 2.31 -0.07 8.61
N ILE A 103 1.30 -0.49 7.88
CA ILE A 103 0.50 0.33 6.96
C ILE A 103 -0.98 0.21 7.35
N LEU A 104 -1.66 1.33 7.59
CA LEU A 104 -3.10 1.36 7.85
C LEU A 104 -3.87 1.72 6.57
N VAL A 105 -4.73 0.83 6.11
CA VAL A 105 -5.64 1.06 4.98
C VAL A 105 -7.03 1.34 5.55
N SER A 106 -7.49 2.59 5.43
CA SER A 106 -8.82 3.00 5.90
C SER A 106 -9.95 2.39 5.07
N TYR A 107 -11.10 2.09 5.70
CA TYR A 107 -12.33 1.73 4.98
C TYR A 107 -12.99 2.93 4.29
N ALA A 108 -12.86 4.12 4.89
CA ALA A 108 -13.29 5.35 4.23
C ALA A 108 -12.35 5.55 3.05
N GLY A 109 -12.89 5.40 1.84
CA GLY A 109 -12.14 5.34 0.60
C GLY A 109 -11.04 6.40 0.59
N ASN A 110 -9.79 5.95 0.54
CA ASN A 110 -8.66 6.80 0.16
C ASN A 110 -8.88 7.19 -1.31
N GLY A 111 -9.77 8.16 -1.53
CA GLY A 111 -9.82 8.98 -2.71
C GLY A 111 -8.54 9.79 -2.73
N VAL A 112 -7.44 9.16 -3.11
CA VAL A 112 -6.29 9.88 -3.64
C VAL A 112 -6.80 10.59 -4.90
N CYS A 113 -6.62 11.91 -4.91
CA CYS A 113 -7.21 12.93 -5.80
C CYS A 113 -8.55 13.52 -5.32
N LYS A 114 -8.46 14.63 -4.57
CA LYS A 114 -9.27 15.82 -4.86
C LYS A 114 -8.39 16.83 -5.59
#